data_AF-A0A940Q9U3-F1
#
_entry.id   AF-A0A940Q9U3-F1
#
_cell.length_a   1.000
_cell.length_b   1.000
_cell.length_c   1.000
_cell.angle_alpha   90.00
_cell.angle_beta   90.00
_cell.angle_gamma   90.00
#
_symmetry.space_group_name_H-M   'P 1'
#
loop_
_entity.id
_entity.type
_entity.pdbx_description
1 polymer ?
#
loop_
_entity_poly.entity_id
_entity_poly.type
_entity_poly.pdbx_seq_one_letter_code
_entity_poly.pdbx_strand_id
1 'polypeptide(L)'
;MPLKEKEFNADVDSLFGGAEKFRILTAVGYFPAVMDWKARRKLLLEMCGDVRDEDVIASTPEISELPGLLGGHSVDDFLKVAKSRKAALKKELDTIPARITENENAASGAPAADEIPAVEAEISALEKQEKDIAAKISAYNTPSAADERRNALRQELEKRRTEYLSEYNRRVGAYNIRLSELTERRDELYSERSPLLVKKSSLPRQIEEMRKQRNKLQAECAEIRAREYIDGDTCPRCGQKLPPEQAEKAVAEFNQRKSEELSAIAAKAKTTCHKDMIAALENELENITPKVNDLNWRCDLVEEEIEALRNSKPVSAFESTAEYAEITAQIAAVKDDGETQVPAELLDSQKDIADRLSAAKEKLYKARAAQDIRRRIAELEAQKKSLEAEYAGCEKGEYLCEQFIRAKVSLLDERINSRFRTLKFKLFHEQQNGGLQEICKVLIPCESGLVEYEKANSAARINAGIEIVNVLGEYFVTRLPVFCDNAESVTALTPSDGQAVRLIVSEADKSLRFEA
;
A
#
# COMPACT_ATOMS: atom_id res chain seq x y z
N MET A 1 6.81 63.19 -13.63
CA MET A 1 5.44 63.00 -14.13
C MET A 1 4.89 61.72 -13.53
N PRO A 2 3.59 61.65 -13.20
CA PRO A 2 2.97 60.35 -12.90
C PRO A 2 2.97 59.48 -14.16
N LEU A 3 3.46 58.23 -14.04
CA LEU A 3 3.46 57.22 -15.09
C LEU A 3 2.26 56.29 -14.92
N LYS A 4 1.82 55.61 -15.98
CA LYS A 4 0.88 54.49 -15.85
C LYS A 4 1.58 53.33 -15.14
N GLU A 5 0.85 52.52 -14.37
CA GLU A 5 1.41 51.40 -13.59
C GLU A 5 2.31 50.47 -14.42
N LYS A 6 1.90 50.14 -15.65
CA LYS A 6 2.69 49.28 -16.55
C LYS A 6 4.03 49.92 -16.97
N GLU A 7 4.03 51.22 -17.21
CA GLU A 7 5.24 51.98 -17.59
C GLU A 7 6.16 52.13 -16.37
N PHE A 8 5.59 52.43 -15.20
CA PHE A 8 6.33 52.48 -13.94
C PHE A 8 6.99 51.13 -13.61
N ASN A 9 6.27 50.02 -13.73
CA ASN A 9 6.82 48.69 -13.48
C ASN A 9 7.91 48.33 -14.49
N ALA A 10 7.75 48.68 -15.77
CA ALA A 10 8.79 48.46 -16.79
C ALA A 10 10.07 49.26 -16.49
N ASP A 11 9.94 50.51 -16.05
CA ASP A 11 11.08 51.33 -15.62
C ASP A 11 11.75 50.75 -14.38
N VAL A 12 10.98 50.31 -13.38
CA VAL A 12 11.51 49.66 -12.17
C VAL A 12 12.24 48.36 -12.49
N ASP A 13 11.68 47.54 -13.38
CA ASP A 13 12.31 46.30 -13.84
C ASP A 13 13.63 46.58 -14.57
N SER A 14 13.64 47.57 -15.47
CA SER A 14 14.83 47.99 -16.22
C SER A 14 15.93 48.56 -15.32
N LEU A 15 15.56 49.42 -14.37
CA LEU A 15 16.52 50.15 -13.53
C LEU A 15 17.02 49.34 -12.34
N PHE A 16 16.18 48.50 -11.75
CA PHE A 16 16.46 47.85 -10.48
C PHE A 16 16.42 46.32 -10.54
N GLY A 17 16.12 45.74 -11.70
CA GLY A 17 16.10 44.29 -11.92
C GLY A 17 14.89 43.60 -11.30
N GLY A 18 13.78 44.33 -11.16
CA GLY A 18 12.51 43.78 -10.67
C GLY A 18 11.88 44.62 -9.56
N ALA A 19 10.55 44.75 -9.58
CA ALA A 19 9.80 45.40 -8.50
C ALA A 19 10.02 44.76 -7.11
N GLU A 20 10.20 43.44 -7.05
CA GLU A 20 10.48 42.72 -5.79
C GLU A 20 11.87 43.05 -5.25
N LYS A 21 12.92 42.97 -6.10
CA LYS A 21 14.29 43.38 -5.73
C LYS A 21 14.34 44.83 -5.28
N PHE A 22 13.65 45.73 -5.98
CA PHE A 22 13.54 47.13 -5.58
C PHE A 22 12.97 47.27 -4.16
N ARG A 23 11.88 46.58 -3.82
CA ARG A 23 11.29 46.64 -2.47
C ARG A 23 12.18 46.00 -1.40
N ILE A 24 12.84 44.88 -1.71
CA ILE A 24 13.80 44.22 -0.81
C ILE A 24 14.92 45.18 -0.41
N LEU A 25 15.44 45.97 -1.37
CA LEU A 25 16.59 46.84 -1.16
C LEU A 25 16.26 48.25 -0.68
N THR A 26 14.98 48.66 -0.71
CA THR A 26 14.58 50.03 -0.33
C THR A 26 13.72 50.10 0.93
N ALA A 27 13.01 49.03 1.32
CA ALA A 27 12.10 49.07 2.47
C ALA A 27 12.53 48.08 3.55
N VAL A 28 12.97 48.61 4.71
CA VAL A 28 13.52 47.80 5.84
C VAL A 28 12.58 46.70 6.33
N GLY A 29 11.26 46.92 6.26
CA GLY A 29 10.26 45.95 6.70
C GLY A 29 9.85 44.93 5.63
N TYR A 30 10.21 45.13 4.36
CA TYR A 30 9.62 44.34 3.27
C TYR A 30 10.01 42.87 3.34
N PHE A 31 11.31 42.58 3.36
CA PHE A 31 11.79 41.19 3.46
C PHE A 31 11.28 40.50 4.74
N PRO A 32 11.50 41.02 5.96
CA PRO A 32 11.15 40.28 7.17
C PRO A 32 9.64 40.21 7.48
N ALA A 33 8.83 41.19 7.04
CA ALA A 33 7.41 41.30 7.43
C ALA A 33 6.41 41.12 6.29
N VAL A 34 6.73 41.53 5.06
CA VAL A 34 5.78 41.55 3.95
C VAL A 34 5.96 40.35 3.00
N MET A 35 7.21 39.95 2.76
CA MET A 35 7.55 38.87 1.85
C MET A 35 7.10 37.51 2.38
N ASP A 36 6.51 36.68 1.52
CA ASP A 36 6.13 35.31 1.89
C ASP A 36 7.35 34.53 2.38
N TRP A 37 7.17 33.71 3.41
CA TRP A 37 8.29 33.00 4.04
C TRP A 37 8.96 31.99 3.09
N LYS A 38 8.22 31.40 2.14
CA LYS A 38 8.81 30.50 1.14
C LYS A 38 9.68 31.27 0.16
N ALA A 39 9.25 32.47 -0.23
CA ALA A 39 10.03 33.34 -1.09
C ALA A 39 11.31 33.83 -0.39
N ARG A 40 11.23 34.22 0.89
CA ARG A 40 12.41 34.54 1.72
C ARG A 40 13.39 33.38 1.79
N ARG A 41 12.89 32.18 2.11
CA ARG A 41 13.68 30.95 2.21
C ARG A 41 14.43 30.68 0.90
N LYS A 42 13.70 30.72 -0.22
CA LYS A 42 14.25 30.50 -1.55
C LYS A 42 15.39 31.49 -1.85
N LEU A 43 15.18 32.78 -1.59
CA LEU A 43 16.21 33.80 -1.80
C LEU A 43 17.47 33.57 -0.94
N LEU A 44 17.31 33.20 0.33
CA LEU A 44 18.45 32.91 1.21
C LEU A 44 19.26 31.68 0.76
N LEU A 45 18.56 30.64 0.30
CA LEU A 45 19.19 29.45 -0.27
C LEU A 45 19.90 29.75 -1.59
N GLU A 46 19.29 30.56 -2.48
CA GLU A 46 19.94 31.02 -3.72
C GLU A 46 21.19 31.85 -3.44
N MET A 47 21.14 32.74 -2.44
CA MET A 47 22.27 33.56 -2.02
C MET A 47 23.45 32.74 -1.49
N CYS A 48 23.17 31.66 -0.76
CA CYS A 48 24.21 30.87 -0.09
C CYS A 48 24.65 29.62 -0.85
N GLY A 49 23.86 29.19 -1.83
CA GLY A 49 24.05 27.92 -2.54
C GLY A 49 23.74 26.69 -1.67
N ASP A 50 23.54 25.54 -2.33
CA ASP A 50 23.30 24.27 -1.62
C ASP A 50 24.61 23.72 -1.01
N VAL A 51 24.46 22.85 -0.01
CA VAL A 51 25.57 22.09 0.58
C VAL A 51 25.69 20.77 -0.16
N ARG A 52 26.89 20.44 -0.64
CA ARG A 52 27.13 19.16 -1.32
C ARG A 52 27.01 18.02 -0.33
N ASP A 53 26.41 16.92 -0.75
CA ASP A 53 26.22 15.74 0.09
C ASP A 53 27.57 15.20 0.63
N GLU A 54 28.66 15.33 -0.15
CA GLU A 54 30.00 14.95 0.30
C GLU A 54 30.50 15.81 1.47
N ASP A 55 30.20 17.12 1.48
CA ASP A 55 30.60 18.03 2.56
C ASP A 55 29.82 17.71 3.85
N VAL A 56 28.53 17.38 3.71
CA VAL A 56 27.68 16.95 4.84
C VAL A 56 28.27 15.70 5.49
N ILE A 57 28.61 14.70 4.68
CA ILE A 57 29.14 13.43 5.17
C ILE A 57 30.53 13.60 5.77
N ALA A 58 31.41 14.40 5.16
CA ALA A 58 32.74 14.67 5.67
C ALA A 58 32.74 15.38 7.03
N SER A 59 31.74 16.26 7.26
CA SER A 59 31.60 17.00 8.51
C SER A 59 30.91 16.23 9.64
N THR A 60 30.29 15.08 9.34
CA THR A 60 29.46 14.32 10.30
C THR A 60 29.92 12.86 10.38
N PRO A 61 30.82 12.51 11.32
CA PRO A 61 31.40 11.16 11.41
C PRO A 61 30.38 10.02 11.55
N GLU A 62 29.25 10.29 12.20
CA GLU A 62 28.16 9.32 12.42
C GLU A 62 27.55 8.77 11.13
N ILE A 63 27.54 9.56 10.06
CA ILE A 63 26.96 9.18 8.75
C ILE A 63 28.01 8.78 7.71
N SER A 64 29.26 8.57 8.14
CA SER A 64 30.38 8.22 7.26
C SER A 64 30.16 6.92 6.47
N GLU A 65 29.38 5.97 7.01
CA GLU A 65 29.05 4.71 6.35
C GLU A 65 27.88 4.82 5.34
N LEU A 66 27.13 5.93 5.36
CA LEU A 66 25.93 6.11 4.54
C LEU A 66 26.20 5.92 3.03
N PRO A 67 27.28 6.46 2.41
CA PRO A 67 27.56 6.25 0.98
C PRO A 67 27.61 4.77 0.57
N GLY A 68 28.16 3.91 1.43
CA GLY A 68 28.24 2.46 1.18
C GLY A 68 26.87 1.78 1.17
N LEU A 69 25.90 2.33 1.91
CA LEU A 69 24.53 1.82 1.97
C LEU A 69 23.65 2.32 0.83
N LEU A 70 23.89 3.55 0.34
CA LEU A 70 23.05 4.17 -0.70
C LEU A 70 23.10 3.44 -2.04
N GLY A 71 24.20 2.74 -2.36
CA GLY A 71 24.31 1.97 -3.61
C GLY A 71 24.14 2.80 -4.89
N GLY A 72 24.41 4.11 -4.83
CA GLY A 72 24.23 5.06 -5.94
C GLY A 72 22.84 5.73 -5.99
N HIS A 73 21.93 5.43 -5.07
CA HIS A 73 20.66 6.13 -4.93
C HIS A 73 20.81 7.46 -4.17
N SER A 74 19.85 8.37 -4.36
CA SER A 74 19.74 9.56 -3.52
C SER A 74 19.34 9.18 -2.09
N VAL A 75 19.69 10.02 -1.11
CA VAL A 75 19.32 9.80 0.31
C VAL A 75 17.80 9.69 0.49
N ASP A 76 17.02 10.49 -0.24
CA ASP A 76 15.55 10.48 -0.16
C ASP A 76 14.96 9.19 -0.76
N ASP A 77 15.48 8.72 -1.90
CA ASP A 77 15.03 7.48 -2.52
C ASP A 77 15.37 6.28 -1.64
N PHE A 78 16.60 6.21 -1.13
CA PHE A 78 17.01 5.14 -0.22
C PHE A 78 16.17 5.13 1.06
N LEU A 79 15.88 6.29 1.65
CA LEU A 79 15.02 6.39 2.84
C LEU A 79 13.61 5.85 2.58
N LYS A 80 13.02 6.16 1.41
CA LYS A 80 11.70 5.61 1.02
C LYS A 80 11.74 4.10 0.86
N VAL A 81 12.78 3.57 0.22
CA VAL A 81 12.97 2.12 0.04
C VAL A 81 13.17 1.44 1.39
N ALA A 82 14.03 1.97 2.26
CA ALA A 82 14.29 1.43 3.59
C ALA A 82 13.01 1.39 4.44
N LYS A 83 12.22 2.48 4.46
CA LYS A 83 10.93 2.53 5.17
C LYS A 83 9.92 1.50 4.64
N SER A 84 9.82 1.37 3.32
CA SER A 84 8.94 0.39 2.68
C SER A 84 9.36 -1.04 3.00
N ARG A 85 10.66 -1.36 2.86
CA ARG A 85 11.22 -2.68 3.12
C ARG A 85 11.08 -3.05 4.60
N LYS A 86 11.40 -2.14 5.52
CA LYS A 86 11.19 -2.29 6.97
C LYS A 86 9.74 -2.66 7.30
N ALA A 87 8.76 -1.96 6.69
CA ALA A 87 7.34 -2.26 6.91
C ALA A 87 6.94 -3.65 6.37
N ALA A 88 7.47 -4.06 5.21
CA ALA A 88 7.24 -5.39 4.66
C ALA A 88 7.86 -6.50 5.53
N LEU A 89 9.13 -6.34 5.92
CA LEU A 89 9.85 -7.26 6.80
C LEU A 89 9.16 -7.41 8.16
N LYS A 90 8.64 -6.32 8.73
CA LYS A 90 7.87 -6.38 9.99
C LYS A 90 6.65 -7.29 9.86
N LYS A 91 5.87 -7.14 8.79
CA LYS A 91 4.69 -7.99 8.54
C LYS A 91 5.09 -9.46 8.40
N GLU A 92 6.18 -9.76 7.71
CA GLU A 92 6.68 -11.14 7.60
C GLU A 92 7.10 -11.69 8.96
N LEU A 93 7.90 -10.93 9.73
CA LEU A 93 8.36 -11.29 11.07
C LEU A 93 7.19 -11.55 12.03
N ASP A 94 6.13 -10.75 11.98
CA ASP A 94 4.96 -10.90 12.85
C ASP A 94 4.20 -12.23 12.60
N THR A 95 4.31 -12.82 11.41
CA THR A 95 3.63 -14.08 11.06
C THR A 95 4.38 -15.34 11.47
N ILE A 96 5.70 -15.28 11.57
CA ILE A 96 6.54 -16.45 11.80
C ILE A 96 6.29 -17.09 13.19
N PRO A 97 6.17 -16.33 14.30
CA PRO A 97 5.92 -16.91 15.62
C PRO A 97 4.67 -17.79 15.69
N ALA A 98 3.56 -17.33 15.11
CA ALA A 98 2.32 -18.10 15.08
C ALA A 98 2.48 -19.43 14.31
N ARG A 99 3.21 -19.40 13.18
CA ARG A 99 3.50 -20.60 12.37
C ARG A 99 4.43 -21.56 13.12
N ILE A 100 5.41 -21.06 13.86
CA ILE A 100 6.27 -21.89 14.72
C ILE A 100 5.41 -22.57 15.79
N THR A 101 4.62 -21.81 16.54
CA THR A 101 3.74 -22.35 17.60
C THR A 101 2.74 -23.38 17.07
N GLU A 102 2.16 -23.16 15.88
CA GLU A 102 1.28 -24.13 15.24
C GLU A 102 2.00 -25.45 14.94
N ASN A 103 3.22 -25.38 14.40
CA ASN A 103 4.03 -26.57 14.11
C ASN A 103 4.51 -27.26 15.40
N GLU A 104 4.89 -26.50 16.44
CA GLU A 104 5.25 -27.04 17.75
C GLU A 104 4.08 -27.81 18.38
N ASN A 105 2.87 -27.24 18.32
CA ASN A 105 1.66 -27.91 18.78
C ASN A 105 1.37 -29.19 17.99
N ALA A 106 1.55 -29.17 16.67
CA ALA A 106 1.36 -30.34 15.81
C ALA A 106 2.37 -31.47 16.10
N ALA A 107 3.58 -31.13 16.54
CA ALA A 107 4.62 -32.09 16.93
C ALA A 107 4.53 -32.52 18.42
N SER A 108 3.63 -31.92 19.20
CA SER A 108 3.50 -32.17 20.63
C SER A 108 3.06 -33.61 20.91
N GLY A 109 3.73 -34.27 21.86
CA GLY A 109 3.45 -35.66 22.24
C GLY A 109 3.91 -36.72 21.24
N ALA A 110 4.55 -36.33 20.13
CA ALA A 110 5.15 -37.27 19.20
C ALA A 110 6.53 -37.75 19.69
N PRO A 111 6.94 -39.00 19.37
CA PRO A 111 8.24 -39.54 19.77
C PRO A 111 9.41 -38.63 19.35
N ALA A 112 10.46 -38.64 20.16
CA ALA A 112 11.67 -37.89 19.84
C ALA A 112 12.41 -38.53 18.65
N ALA A 113 13.20 -37.75 17.91
CA ALA A 113 13.84 -38.23 16.68
C ALA A 113 14.90 -39.32 16.95
N ASP A 114 15.49 -39.32 18.13
CA ASP A 114 16.43 -40.33 18.65
C ASP A 114 15.76 -41.67 19.00
N GLU A 115 14.42 -41.71 19.13
CA GLU A 115 13.68 -42.96 19.31
C GLU A 115 13.47 -43.72 17.99
N ILE A 116 13.59 -43.05 16.83
CA ILE A 116 13.33 -43.64 15.50
C ILE A 116 14.17 -44.92 15.27
N PRO A 117 15.50 -44.93 15.46
CA PRO A 117 16.32 -46.12 15.24
C PRO A 117 15.94 -47.28 16.16
N ALA A 118 15.53 -46.99 17.41
CA ALA A 118 15.10 -48.01 18.36
C ALA A 118 13.79 -48.66 17.93
N VAL A 119 12.82 -47.86 17.44
CA VAL A 119 11.54 -48.36 16.92
C VAL A 119 11.75 -49.17 15.63
N GLU A 120 12.66 -48.74 14.75
CA GLU A 120 13.01 -49.51 13.54
C GLU A 120 13.66 -50.87 13.89
N ALA A 121 14.52 -50.91 14.90
CA ALA A 121 15.10 -52.14 15.41
C ALA A 121 14.03 -53.06 16.04
N GLU A 122 13.08 -52.50 16.79
CA GLU A 122 11.94 -53.24 17.35
C GLU A 122 11.07 -53.86 16.26
N ILE A 123 10.72 -53.09 15.21
CA ILE A 123 9.98 -53.61 14.04
C ILE A 123 10.76 -54.76 13.40
N SER A 124 12.06 -54.60 13.15
CA SER A 124 12.87 -55.65 12.53
C SER A 124 12.93 -56.92 13.39
N ALA A 125 12.99 -56.79 14.71
CA ALA A 125 12.95 -57.92 15.64
C ALA A 125 11.56 -58.61 15.63
N LEU A 126 10.48 -57.84 15.64
CA LEU A 126 9.10 -58.35 15.58
C LEU A 126 8.81 -59.04 14.24
N GLU A 127 9.29 -58.52 13.10
CA GLU A 127 9.15 -59.17 11.78
C GLU A 127 9.93 -60.50 11.73
N LYS A 128 11.05 -60.59 12.44
CA LYS A 128 11.78 -61.86 12.59
C LYS A 128 11.00 -62.85 13.46
N GLN A 129 10.43 -62.40 14.58
CA GLN A 129 9.59 -63.24 15.45
C GLN A 129 8.32 -63.70 14.73
N GLU A 130 7.70 -62.84 13.92
CA GLU A 130 6.55 -63.16 13.08
C GLU A 130 6.90 -64.28 12.09
N LYS A 131 8.05 -64.18 11.41
CA LYS A 131 8.56 -65.26 10.54
C LYS A 131 8.82 -66.55 11.30
N ASP A 132 9.44 -66.50 12.47
CA ASP A 132 9.76 -67.69 13.27
C ASP A 132 8.48 -68.38 13.79
N ILE A 133 7.48 -67.61 14.23
CA ILE A 133 6.18 -68.16 14.65
C ILE A 133 5.38 -68.68 13.48
N ALA A 134 5.39 -67.99 12.33
CA ALA A 134 4.78 -68.50 11.10
C ALA A 134 5.41 -69.83 10.67
N ALA A 135 6.74 -69.96 10.78
CA ALA A 135 7.44 -71.21 10.51
C ALA A 135 7.06 -72.33 11.50
N LYS A 136 6.96 -72.03 12.80
CA LYS A 136 6.50 -73.01 13.83
C LYS A 136 5.05 -73.46 13.58
N ILE A 137 4.13 -72.53 13.31
CA ILE A 137 2.74 -72.85 12.95
C ILE A 137 2.70 -73.72 11.69
N SER A 138 3.52 -73.42 10.69
CA SER A 138 3.62 -74.24 9.46
C SER A 138 4.12 -75.67 9.70
N ALA A 139 4.86 -75.93 10.79
CA ALA A 139 5.34 -77.27 11.13
C ALA A 139 4.28 -78.17 11.80
N TYR A 140 3.26 -77.59 12.43
CA TYR A 140 2.08 -78.33 12.93
C TYR A 140 1.06 -78.60 11.83
N ASN A 141 1.05 -77.74 10.81
CA ASN A 141 0.31 -77.95 9.58
C ASN A 141 1.16 -78.80 8.62
N THR A 142 1.32 -80.11 8.90
CA THR A 142 1.59 -81.02 7.77
C THR A 142 0.31 -80.96 6.94
N PRO A 143 0.32 -80.39 5.72
CA PRO A 143 -0.94 -80.00 5.10
C PRO A 143 -1.79 -81.24 4.88
N SER A 144 -2.88 -81.34 5.64
CA SER A 144 -4.00 -82.17 5.22
C SER A 144 -4.45 -81.65 3.85
N ALA A 145 -5.04 -82.50 3.02
CA ALA A 145 -5.68 -82.03 1.79
C ALA A 145 -6.69 -80.90 2.07
N ALA A 146 -7.25 -80.84 3.29
CA ALA A 146 -8.09 -79.76 3.79
C ALA A 146 -7.32 -78.45 4.06
N ASP A 147 -6.08 -78.50 4.54
CA ASP A 147 -5.24 -77.32 4.77
C ASP A 147 -4.74 -76.71 3.47
N GLU A 148 -4.32 -77.53 2.51
CA GLU A 148 -3.97 -77.06 1.17
C GLU A 148 -5.17 -76.38 0.50
N ARG A 149 -6.37 -76.95 0.69
CA ARG A 149 -7.64 -76.36 0.22
C ARG A 149 -7.91 -75.01 0.90
N ARG A 150 -7.78 -74.90 2.23
CA ARG A 150 -8.00 -73.64 2.98
C ARG A 150 -6.96 -72.58 2.60
N ASN A 151 -5.69 -72.95 2.45
CA ASN A 151 -4.63 -72.02 2.04
C ASN A 151 -4.79 -71.55 0.59
N ALA A 152 -5.18 -72.45 -0.33
CA ALA A 152 -5.51 -72.06 -1.71
C ALA A 152 -6.71 -71.09 -1.75
N LEU A 153 -7.75 -71.32 -0.94
CA LEU A 153 -8.88 -70.40 -0.81
C LEU A 153 -8.50 -69.06 -0.16
N ARG A 154 -7.59 -69.03 0.82
CA ARG A 154 -7.06 -67.79 1.42
C ARG A 154 -6.19 -67.00 0.44
N GLN A 155 -5.36 -67.67 -0.35
CA GLN A 155 -4.57 -67.05 -1.41
C GLN A 155 -5.49 -66.50 -2.51
N GLU A 156 -6.54 -67.24 -2.89
CA GLU A 156 -7.55 -66.75 -3.82
C GLU A 156 -8.31 -65.55 -3.23
N LEU A 157 -8.66 -65.57 -1.94
CA LEU A 157 -9.29 -64.45 -1.25
C LEU A 157 -8.42 -63.20 -1.31
N GLU A 158 -7.12 -63.30 -0.99
CA GLU A 158 -6.21 -62.16 -1.02
C GLU A 158 -5.89 -61.70 -2.45
N LYS A 159 -5.82 -62.61 -3.41
CA LYS A 159 -5.71 -62.26 -4.83
C LYS A 159 -6.94 -61.48 -5.29
N ARG A 160 -8.15 -61.96 -4.99
CA ARG A 160 -9.42 -61.26 -5.29
C ARG A 160 -9.53 -59.93 -4.57
N ARG A 161 -9.06 -59.85 -3.33
CA ARG A 161 -8.98 -58.59 -2.57
C ARG A 161 -8.06 -57.59 -3.24
N THR A 162 -6.89 -58.03 -3.70
CA THR A 162 -5.92 -57.20 -4.40
C THR A 162 -6.46 -56.72 -5.75
N GLU A 163 -7.09 -57.60 -6.52
CA GLU A 163 -7.74 -57.27 -7.79
C GLU A 163 -8.90 -56.27 -7.59
N TYR A 164 -9.74 -56.51 -6.59
CA TYR A 164 -10.82 -55.61 -6.21
C TYR A 164 -10.32 -54.24 -5.77
N LEU A 165 -9.30 -54.18 -4.91
CA LEU A 165 -8.69 -52.93 -4.46
C LEU A 165 -8.02 -52.18 -5.62
N SER A 166 -7.37 -52.89 -6.55
CA SER A 166 -6.80 -52.30 -7.76
C SER A 166 -7.90 -51.68 -8.64
N GLU A 167 -8.99 -52.40 -8.90
CA GLU A 167 -10.11 -51.88 -9.69
C GLU A 167 -10.86 -50.76 -8.98
N TYR A 168 -11.05 -50.86 -7.66
CA TYR A 168 -11.61 -49.82 -6.82
C TYR A 168 -10.75 -48.55 -6.88
N ASN A 169 -9.44 -48.67 -6.68
CA ASN A 169 -8.50 -47.55 -6.77
C ASN A 169 -8.49 -46.95 -8.18
N ARG A 170 -8.61 -47.76 -9.23
CA ARG A 170 -8.76 -47.28 -10.61
C ARG A 170 -10.04 -46.45 -10.79
N ARG A 171 -11.18 -46.94 -10.26
CA ARG A 171 -12.48 -46.24 -10.30
C ARG A 171 -12.46 -44.96 -9.47
N VAL A 172 -11.86 -44.97 -8.28
CA VAL A 172 -11.69 -43.79 -7.42
C VAL A 172 -10.75 -42.78 -8.08
N GLY A 173 -9.66 -43.24 -8.70
CA GLY A 173 -8.75 -42.40 -9.48
C GLY A 173 -9.47 -41.72 -10.65
N ALA A 174 -10.22 -42.48 -11.45
CA ALA A 174 -11.04 -41.93 -12.54
C ALA A 174 -12.11 -40.95 -12.05
N TYR A 175 -12.77 -41.26 -10.93
CA TYR A 175 -13.72 -40.37 -10.25
C TYR A 175 -13.05 -39.05 -9.84
N ASN A 176 -11.89 -39.11 -9.18
CA ASN A 176 -11.17 -37.92 -8.70
C ASN A 176 -10.68 -37.05 -9.86
N ILE A 177 -10.16 -37.67 -10.92
CA ILE A 177 -9.78 -36.95 -12.16
C ILE A 177 -10.99 -36.22 -12.74
N ARG A 178 -12.11 -36.94 -12.91
CA ARG A 178 -13.33 -36.34 -13.46
C ARG A 178 -13.89 -35.22 -12.58
N LEU A 179 -13.82 -35.37 -11.27
CA LEU A 179 -14.24 -34.34 -10.32
C LEU A 179 -13.34 -33.10 -10.41
N SER A 180 -12.02 -33.29 -10.57
CA SER A 180 -11.08 -32.17 -10.80
C SER A 180 -11.41 -31.43 -12.08
N GLU A 181 -11.58 -32.15 -13.21
CA GLU A 181 -11.93 -31.56 -14.51
C GLU A 181 -13.20 -30.71 -14.46
N LEU A 182 -14.26 -31.23 -13.81
CA LEU A 182 -15.52 -30.49 -13.66
C LEU A 182 -15.38 -29.29 -12.72
N THR A 183 -14.60 -29.42 -11.66
CA THR A 183 -14.34 -28.32 -10.71
C THR A 183 -13.56 -27.20 -11.37
N GLU A 184 -12.50 -27.52 -12.14
CA GLU A 184 -11.73 -26.56 -12.92
C GLU A 184 -12.62 -25.84 -13.95
N ARG A 185 -13.45 -26.60 -14.69
CA ARG A 185 -14.39 -26.02 -15.65
C ARG A 185 -15.42 -25.10 -15.00
N ARG A 186 -15.91 -25.43 -13.80
CA ARG A 186 -16.80 -24.55 -13.02
C ARG A 186 -16.08 -23.25 -12.66
N ASP A 187 -14.85 -23.34 -12.17
CA ASP A 187 -14.07 -22.18 -11.73
C ASP A 187 -13.73 -21.24 -12.90
N GLU A 188 -13.43 -21.80 -14.08
CA GLU A 188 -13.29 -21.04 -15.33
C GLU A 188 -14.58 -20.28 -15.69
N LEU A 189 -15.73 -20.97 -15.71
CA LEU A 189 -17.03 -20.35 -15.99
C LEU A 189 -17.37 -19.25 -14.97
N TYR A 190 -17.05 -19.44 -13.69
CA TYR A 190 -17.22 -18.42 -12.65
C TYR A 190 -16.30 -17.23 -12.83
N SER A 191 -15.06 -17.45 -13.24
CA SER A 191 -14.10 -16.41 -13.57
C SER A 191 -14.58 -15.56 -14.76
N GLU A 192 -15.13 -16.19 -15.81
CA GLU A 192 -15.71 -15.48 -16.97
C GLU A 192 -17.00 -14.72 -16.61
N ARG A 193 -17.86 -15.33 -15.79
CA ARG A 193 -19.17 -14.79 -15.42
C ARG A 193 -19.08 -13.58 -14.49
N SER A 194 -18.21 -13.65 -13.48
CA SER A 194 -18.11 -12.63 -12.41
C SER A 194 -17.98 -11.19 -12.92
N PRO A 195 -17.02 -10.85 -13.81
CA PRO A 195 -16.89 -9.47 -14.30
C PRO A 195 -18.10 -9.00 -15.12
N LEU A 196 -18.72 -9.90 -15.90
CA LEU A 196 -19.91 -9.58 -16.69
C LEU A 196 -21.14 -9.36 -15.80
N LEU A 197 -21.27 -10.10 -14.70
CA LEU A 197 -22.33 -9.93 -13.72
C LEU A 197 -22.21 -8.57 -13.01
N VAL A 198 -21.00 -8.18 -12.61
CA VAL A 198 -20.71 -6.86 -12.04
C VAL A 198 -21.10 -5.76 -13.03
N LYS A 199 -20.66 -5.87 -14.29
CA LYS A 199 -21.03 -4.92 -15.35
C LYS A 199 -22.55 -4.83 -15.53
N LYS A 200 -23.24 -5.96 -15.70
CA LYS A 200 -24.71 -6.03 -15.85
C LYS A 200 -25.46 -5.37 -14.69
N SER A 201 -24.95 -5.47 -13.46
CA SER A 201 -25.57 -4.81 -12.30
C SER A 201 -25.31 -3.29 -12.21
N SER A 202 -24.18 -2.83 -12.76
CA SER A 202 -23.77 -1.42 -12.70
C SER A 202 -24.34 -0.55 -13.83
N LEU A 203 -24.48 -1.10 -15.04
CA LEU A 203 -24.94 -0.37 -16.23
C LEU A 203 -26.34 0.27 -16.07
N PRO A 204 -27.37 -0.41 -15.50
CA PRO A 204 -28.68 0.20 -15.29
C PRO A 204 -28.62 1.47 -14.43
N ARG A 205 -27.79 1.46 -13.38
CA ARG A 205 -27.62 2.63 -12.49
C ARG A 205 -26.95 3.78 -13.23
N GLN A 206 -25.93 3.51 -14.05
CA GLN A 206 -25.26 4.53 -14.86
C GLN A 206 -26.20 5.15 -15.90
N ILE A 207 -26.99 4.32 -16.59
CA ILE A 207 -28.02 4.75 -17.55
C ILE A 207 -29.05 5.65 -16.85
N GLU A 208 -29.56 5.23 -15.69
CA GLU A 208 -30.55 6.00 -14.93
C GLU A 208 -29.99 7.37 -14.50
N GLU A 209 -28.76 7.42 -13.98
CA GLU A 209 -28.12 8.66 -13.55
C GLU A 209 -27.88 9.62 -14.72
N MET A 210 -27.39 9.12 -15.86
CA MET A 210 -27.21 9.94 -17.06
C MET A 210 -28.55 10.46 -17.61
N ARG A 211 -29.62 9.65 -17.56
CA ARG A 211 -30.98 10.08 -17.94
C ARG A 211 -31.49 11.18 -17.00
N LYS A 212 -31.29 11.06 -15.69
CA LYS A 212 -31.65 12.11 -14.71
C LYS A 212 -30.91 13.41 -14.99
N GLN A 213 -29.61 13.36 -15.22
CA GLN A 213 -28.81 14.54 -15.54
C GLN A 213 -29.25 15.19 -16.85
N ARG A 214 -29.54 14.38 -17.88
CA ARG A 214 -30.07 14.86 -19.15
C ARG A 214 -31.40 15.59 -18.99
N ASN A 215 -32.35 15.02 -18.25
CA ASN A 215 -33.64 15.64 -17.99
C ASN A 215 -33.49 16.96 -17.23
N LYS A 216 -32.57 17.02 -16.26
CA LYS A 216 -32.27 18.25 -15.52
C LYS A 216 -31.74 19.35 -16.44
N LEU A 217 -30.73 19.06 -17.27
CA LEU A 217 -30.18 20.05 -18.21
C LEU A 217 -31.20 20.48 -19.27
N GLN A 218 -32.12 19.59 -19.68
CA GLN A 218 -33.23 19.94 -20.58
C GLN A 218 -34.23 20.90 -19.91
N ALA A 219 -34.54 20.69 -18.62
CA ALA A 219 -35.38 21.61 -17.86
C ALA A 219 -34.71 22.98 -17.70
N GLU A 220 -33.42 23.03 -17.33
CA GLU A 220 -32.63 24.27 -17.24
C GLU A 220 -32.61 25.02 -18.58
N CYS A 221 -32.40 24.29 -19.70
CA CYS A 221 -32.50 24.87 -21.05
C CYS A 221 -33.88 25.48 -21.34
N ALA A 222 -34.95 24.80 -20.95
CA ALA A 222 -36.32 25.26 -21.18
C ALA A 222 -36.62 26.54 -20.37
N GLU A 223 -36.19 26.58 -19.10
CA GLU A 223 -36.31 27.77 -18.25
C GLU A 223 -35.56 28.96 -18.85
N ILE A 224 -34.31 28.79 -19.27
CA ILE A 224 -33.51 29.86 -19.88
C ILE A 224 -34.16 30.35 -21.17
N ARG A 225 -34.67 29.43 -22.02
CA ARG A 225 -35.38 29.79 -23.26
C ARG A 225 -36.66 30.59 -23.00
N ALA A 226 -37.38 30.29 -21.93
CA ALA A 226 -38.60 31.00 -21.54
C ALA A 226 -38.35 32.38 -20.93
N ARG A 227 -37.11 32.73 -20.55
CA ARG A 227 -36.78 34.07 -20.06
C ARG A 227 -36.99 35.11 -21.15
N GLU A 228 -37.82 36.11 -20.87
CA GLU A 228 -38.02 37.29 -21.72
C GLU A 228 -37.37 38.52 -21.07
N TYR A 229 -37.01 39.50 -21.90
CA TYR A 229 -36.51 40.78 -21.39
C TYR A 229 -37.70 41.60 -20.89
N ILE A 230 -37.79 41.79 -19.58
CA ILE A 230 -38.94 42.44 -18.90
C ILE A 230 -38.66 43.88 -18.46
N ASP A 231 -37.40 44.33 -18.50
CA ASP A 231 -36.99 45.63 -17.95
C ASP A 231 -37.45 46.85 -18.80
N GLY A 232 -38.14 46.61 -19.92
CA GLY A 232 -38.82 47.64 -20.71
C GLY A 232 -37.90 48.73 -21.26
N ASP A 233 -38.49 49.86 -21.64
CA ASP A 233 -37.79 51.07 -22.10
C ASP A 233 -37.47 52.03 -20.96
N THR A 234 -37.46 51.58 -19.70
CA THR A 234 -37.40 52.47 -18.52
C THR A 234 -36.27 52.07 -17.57
N CYS A 235 -35.41 53.03 -17.21
CA CYS A 235 -34.25 52.79 -16.36
C CYS A 235 -34.68 52.37 -14.94
N PRO A 236 -34.27 51.20 -14.44
CA PRO A 236 -34.69 50.68 -13.12
C PRO A 236 -34.12 51.48 -11.94
N ARG A 237 -33.19 52.42 -12.16
CA ARG A 237 -32.55 53.23 -11.11
C ARG A 237 -33.10 54.65 -10.98
N CYS A 238 -33.62 55.23 -12.05
CA CYS A 238 -34.13 56.61 -12.05
C CYS A 238 -35.53 56.77 -12.65
N GLY A 239 -36.14 55.72 -13.19
CA GLY A 239 -37.50 55.73 -13.75
C GLY A 239 -37.66 56.51 -15.06
N GLN A 240 -36.57 57.00 -15.68
CA GLN A 240 -36.60 57.67 -16.98
C GLN A 240 -36.62 56.68 -18.14
N LYS A 241 -37.30 57.04 -19.24
CA LYS A 241 -37.23 56.28 -20.49
C LYS A 241 -35.79 56.26 -21.03
N LEU A 242 -35.29 55.07 -21.31
CA LEU A 242 -33.99 54.82 -21.91
C LEU A 242 -33.97 55.35 -23.35
N PRO A 243 -32.88 56.00 -23.79
CA PRO A 243 -32.65 56.28 -25.19
C PRO A 243 -32.74 55.00 -26.05
N PRO A 244 -33.26 55.05 -27.29
CA PRO A 244 -33.46 53.87 -28.14
C PRO A 244 -32.21 53.00 -28.27
N GLU A 245 -31.04 53.63 -28.44
CA GLU A 245 -29.74 52.96 -28.58
C GLU A 245 -29.32 52.19 -27.32
N GLN A 246 -29.70 52.66 -26.13
CA GLN A 246 -29.40 51.99 -24.86
C GLN A 246 -30.36 50.83 -24.58
N ALA A 247 -31.63 50.95 -24.98
CA ALA A 247 -32.60 49.87 -24.88
C ALA A 247 -32.26 48.72 -25.85
N GLU A 248 -31.85 49.04 -27.08
CA GLU A 248 -31.36 48.04 -28.05
C GLU A 248 -30.12 47.32 -27.54
N LYS A 249 -29.18 48.05 -26.94
CA LYS A 249 -27.97 47.45 -26.33
C LYS A 249 -28.31 46.50 -25.18
N ALA A 250 -29.23 46.87 -24.29
CA ALA A 250 -29.64 46.03 -23.17
C ALA A 250 -30.32 44.72 -23.62
N VAL A 251 -31.18 44.80 -24.65
CA VAL A 251 -31.80 43.62 -25.28
C VAL A 251 -30.75 42.74 -25.96
N ALA A 252 -29.78 43.33 -26.66
CA ALA A 252 -28.67 42.61 -27.28
C ALA A 252 -27.80 41.89 -26.23
N GLU A 253 -27.43 42.55 -25.13
CA GLU A 253 -26.66 41.96 -24.03
C GLU A 253 -27.43 40.85 -23.28
N PHE A 254 -28.75 40.99 -23.14
CA PHE A 254 -29.61 39.92 -22.60
C PHE A 254 -29.61 38.69 -23.53
N ASN A 255 -29.83 38.90 -24.82
CA ASN A 255 -29.83 37.83 -25.82
C ASN A 255 -28.46 37.15 -25.95
N GLN A 256 -27.37 37.93 -25.84
CA GLN A 256 -26.01 37.41 -25.84
C GLN A 256 -25.76 36.51 -24.62
N ARG A 257 -26.04 36.99 -23.39
CA ARG A 257 -25.90 36.18 -22.17
C ARG A 257 -26.76 34.92 -22.20
N LYS A 258 -28.02 35.04 -22.64
CA LYS A 258 -28.93 33.91 -22.83
C LYS A 258 -28.36 32.88 -23.81
N SER A 259 -27.75 33.33 -24.91
CA SER A 259 -27.06 32.47 -25.88
C SER A 259 -25.83 31.76 -25.29
N GLU A 260 -25.00 32.49 -24.53
CA GLU A 260 -23.82 31.96 -23.86
C GLU A 260 -24.18 30.89 -22.81
N GLU A 261 -25.22 31.13 -21.99
CA GLU A 261 -25.73 30.17 -21.01
C GLU A 261 -26.25 28.89 -21.69
N LEU A 262 -27.02 29.02 -22.77
CA LEU A 262 -27.51 27.87 -23.54
C LEU A 262 -26.35 27.08 -24.19
N SER A 263 -25.32 27.77 -24.68
CA SER A 263 -24.13 27.16 -25.25
C SER A 263 -23.33 26.37 -24.19
N ALA A 264 -23.17 26.93 -22.99
CA ALA A 264 -22.48 26.28 -21.88
C ALA A 264 -23.22 24.99 -21.44
N ILE A 265 -24.55 25.03 -21.34
CA ILE A 265 -25.35 23.83 -21.01
C ILE A 265 -25.26 22.79 -22.14
N ALA A 266 -25.30 23.20 -23.41
CA ALA A 266 -25.14 22.29 -24.54
C ALA A 266 -23.76 21.61 -24.54
N ALA A 267 -22.69 22.35 -24.24
CA ALA A 267 -21.34 21.80 -24.11
C ALA A 267 -21.26 20.79 -22.95
N LYS A 268 -21.82 21.13 -21.79
CA LYS A 268 -21.88 20.23 -20.62
C LYS A 268 -22.66 18.95 -20.94
N ALA A 269 -23.85 19.07 -21.54
CA ALA A 269 -24.68 17.93 -21.92
C ALA A 269 -23.97 16.99 -22.91
N LYS A 270 -23.15 17.54 -23.82
CA LYS A 270 -22.34 16.76 -24.76
C LYS A 270 -21.28 15.91 -24.07
N THR A 271 -20.72 16.37 -22.95
CA THR A 271 -19.67 15.65 -22.21
C THR A 271 -20.19 14.72 -21.11
N THR A 272 -21.36 15.01 -20.53
CA THR A 272 -21.81 14.30 -19.32
C THR A 272 -23.01 13.38 -19.53
N CYS A 273 -23.89 13.66 -20.50
CA CYS A 273 -25.16 12.92 -20.65
C CYS A 273 -25.68 12.91 -22.10
N HIS A 274 -24.77 12.80 -23.06
CA HIS A 274 -25.12 12.79 -24.47
C HIS A 274 -25.95 11.54 -24.79
N LYS A 275 -26.90 11.66 -25.74
CA LYS A 275 -27.83 10.56 -26.08
C LYS A 275 -27.08 9.33 -26.58
N ASP A 276 -25.99 9.54 -27.31
CA ASP A 276 -25.18 8.46 -27.87
C ASP A 276 -24.40 7.71 -26.79
N MET A 277 -24.02 8.38 -25.69
CA MET A 277 -23.37 7.71 -24.55
C MET A 277 -24.37 6.81 -23.80
N ILE A 278 -25.60 7.30 -23.60
CA ILE A 278 -26.69 6.52 -23.00
C ILE A 278 -27.02 5.31 -23.89
N ALA A 279 -27.16 5.53 -25.19
CA ALA A 279 -27.40 4.46 -26.17
C ALA A 279 -26.25 3.44 -26.22
N ALA A 280 -24.99 3.88 -26.05
CA ALA A 280 -23.84 2.98 -25.97
C ALA A 280 -23.90 2.08 -24.73
N LEU A 281 -24.23 2.63 -23.56
CA LEU A 281 -24.40 1.85 -22.32
C LEU A 281 -25.62 0.90 -22.40
N GLU A 282 -26.71 1.32 -23.03
CA GLU A 282 -27.90 0.50 -23.27
C GLU A 282 -27.57 -0.68 -24.20
N ASN A 283 -26.83 -0.43 -25.28
CA ASN A 283 -26.37 -1.46 -26.21
C ASN A 283 -25.36 -2.41 -25.52
N GLU A 284 -24.46 -1.89 -24.69
CA GLU A 284 -23.57 -2.73 -23.88
C GLU A 284 -24.36 -3.64 -22.93
N LEU A 285 -25.40 -3.12 -22.27
CA LEU A 285 -26.28 -3.89 -21.40
C LEU A 285 -27.05 -4.97 -22.18
N GLU A 286 -27.57 -4.62 -23.36
CA GLU A 286 -28.26 -5.55 -24.26
C GLU A 286 -27.33 -6.68 -24.73
N ASN A 287 -26.06 -6.38 -25.02
CA ASN A 287 -25.07 -7.38 -25.45
C ASN A 287 -24.55 -8.27 -24.31
N ILE A 288 -24.39 -7.73 -23.10
CA ILE A 288 -23.87 -8.50 -21.94
C ILE A 288 -24.96 -9.39 -21.35
N THR A 289 -26.23 -8.96 -21.36
CA THR A 289 -27.35 -9.71 -20.78
C THR A 289 -27.47 -11.16 -21.27
N PRO A 290 -27.48 -11.46 -22.59
CA PRO A 290 -27.55 -12.84 -23.08
C PRO A 290 -26.30 -13.64 -22.73
N LYS A 291 -25.10 -13.02 -22.73
CA LYS A 291 -23.85 -13.69 -22.34
C LYS A 291 -23.85 -14.12 -20.88
N VAL A 292 -24.33 -13.27 -19.98
CA VAL A 292 -24.47 -13.62 -18.55
C VAL A 292 -25.50 -14.74 -18.38
N ASN A 293 -26.60 -14.73 -19.14
CA ASN A 293 -27.61 -15.77 -19.06
C ASN A 293 -27.07 -17.13 -19.58
N ASP A 294 -26.31 -17.14 -20.68
CA ASP A 294 -25.62 -18.33 -21.19
C ASP A 294 -24.62 -18.89 -20.16
N LEU A 295 -23.77 -18.03 -19.60
CA LEU A 295 -22.80 -18.43 -18.58
C LEU A 295 -23.48 -18.94 -17.31
N ASN A 296 -24.58 -18.33 -16.86
CA ASN A 296 -25.37 -18.87 -15.75
C ASN A 296 -25.85 -20.29 -16.04
N TRP A 297 -26.49 -20.49 -17.19
CA TRP A 297 -26.99 -21.81 -17.58
C TRP A 297 -25.86 -22.86 -17.65
N ARG A 298 -24.69 -22.49 -18.18
CA ARG A 298 -23.50 -23.36 -18.23
C ARG A 298 -22.95 -23.67 -16.83
N CYS A 299 -22.94 -22.70 -15.92
CA CYS A 299 -22.56 -22.94 -14.53
C CYS A 299 -23.51 -23.93 -13.86
N ASP A 300 -24.82 -23.71 -14.00
CA ASP A 300 -25.85 -24.58 -13.42
C ASP A 300 -25.70 -26.02 -13.94
N LEU A 301 -25.46 -26.18 -15.24
CA LEU A 301 -25.23 -27.50 -15.85
C LEU A 301 -23.99 -28.21 -15.28
N VAL A 302 -22.87 -27.49 -15.11
CA VAL A 302 -21.65 -28.08 -14.53
C VAL A 302 -21.84 -28.41 -13.05
N GLU A 303 -22.60 -27.60 -12.30
CA GLU A 303 -22.95 -27.92 -10.92
C GLU A 303 -23.83 -29.17 -10.80
N GLU A 304 -24.81 -29.33 -11.70
CA GLU A 304 -25.60 -30.56 -11.81
C GLU A 304 -24.70 -31.77 -12.14
N GLU A 305 -23.75 -31.64 -13.06
CA GLU A 305 -22.78 -32.70 -13.39
C GLU A 305 -21.89 -33.07 -12.19
N ILE A 306 -21.41 -32.08 -11.43
CA ILE A 306 -20.63 -32.30 -10.21
C ILE A 306 -21.47 -33.04 -9.16
N GLU A 307 -22.72 -32.63 -8.96
CA GLU A 307 -23.59 -33.23 -7.95
C GLU A 307 -24.00 -34.66 -8.34
N ALA A 308 -24.31 -34.90 -9.61
CA ALA A 308 -24.53 -36.25 -10.15
C ALA A 308 -23.28 -37.13 -9.96
N LEU A 309 -22.09 -36.59 -10.21
CA LEU A 309 -20.83 -37.31 -10.00
C LEU A 309 -20.64 -37.64 -8.51
N ARG A 310 -20.84 -36.68 -7.59
CA ARG A 310 -20.77 -36.89 -6.14
C ARG A 310 -21.69 -38.00 -5.66
N ASN A 311 -22.92 -38.06 -6.18
CA ASN A 311 -23.89 -39.11 -5.89
C ASN A 311 -23.47 -40.49 -6.44
N SER A 312 -22.58 -40.53 -7.43
CA SER A 312 -22.02 -41.76 -8.01
C SER A 312 -20.70 -42.24 -7.38
N LYS A 313 -20.28 -41.62 -6.26
CA LYS A 313 -19.02 -41.94 -5.59
C LYS A 313 -18.89 -43.46 -5.35
N PRO A 314 -17.78 -44.10 -5.78
CA PRO A 314 -17.58 -45.51 -5.51
C PRO A 314 -17.50 -45.78 -4.00
N VAL A 315 -18.48 -46.49 -3.46
CA VAL A 315 -18.50 -46.94 -2.06
C VAL A 315 -18.79 -48.42 -2.02
N SER A 316 -17.79 -49.23 -1.70
CA SER A 316 -17.99 -50.60 -1.22
C SER A 316 -16.69 -51.15 -0.63
N ALA A 317 -16.78 -51.65 0.60
CA ALA A 317 -15.71 -52.45 1.21
C ALA A 317 -15.71 -53.83 0.54
N PHE A 318 -14.53 -54.43 0.31
CA PHE A 318 -14.44 -55.76 -0.29
C PHE A 318 -15.22 -56.81 0.53
N GLU A 319 -15.22 -56.63 1.85
CA GLU A 319 -15.89 -57.47 2.85
C GLU A 319 -17.42 -57.46 2.72
N SER A 320 -17.98 -56.53 1.95
CA SER A 320 -19.42 -56.43 1.65
C SER A 320 -19.83 -57.08 0.32
N THR A 321 -18.87 -57.66 -0.41
CA THR A 321 -19.13 -58.32 -1.70
C THR A 321 -19.64 -59.75 -1.53
N ALA A 322 -20.47 -60.21 -2.48
CA ALA A 322 -20.91 -61.61 -2.52
C ALA A 322 -19.73 -62.58 -2.67
N GLU A 323 -18.68 -62.17 -3.37
CA GLU A 323 -17.45 -62.94 -3.58
C GLU A 323 -16.68 -63.15 -2.27
N TYR A 324 -16.56 -62.12 -1.43
CA TYR A 324 -15.99 -62.26 -0.08
C TYR A 324 -16.81 -63.25 0.76
N ALA A 325 -18.14 -63.11 0.77
CA ALA A 325 -19.04 -63.99 1.52
C ALA A 325 -18.97 -65.45 1.03
N GLU A 326 -18.86 -65.67 -0.28
CA GLU A 326 -18.77 -66.99 -0.88
C GLU A 326 -17.44 -67.68 -0.53
N ILE A 327 -16.30 -66.99 -0.70
CA ILE A 327 -14.98 -67.56 -0.41
C ILE A 327 -14.82 -67.78 1.10
N THR A 328 -15.31 -66.88 1.97
CA THR A 328 -15.31 -67.12 3.43
C THR A 328 -16.21 -68.27 3.84
N ALA A 329 -17.38 -68.45 3.21
CA ALA A 329 -18.22 -69.63 3.43
C ALA A 329 -17.54 -70.93 2.96
N GLN A 330 -16.84 -70.91 1.82
CA GLN A 330 -16.05 -72.05 1.34
C GLN A 330 -14.91 -72.39 2.31
N ILE A 331 -14.20 -71.39 2.84
CA ILE A 331 -13.15 -71.58 3.86
C ILE A 331 -13.74 -72.21 5.12
N ALA A 332 -14.92 -71.77 5.56
CA ALA A 332 -15.61 -72.31 6.74
C ALA A 332 -16.20 -73.72 6.54
N ALA A 333 -16.53 -74.09 5.30
CA ALA A 333 -17.12 -75.38 4.96
C ALA A 333 -16.09 -76.51 4.79
N VAL A 334 -14.79 -76.19 4.65
CA VAL A 334 -13.72 -77.19 4.62
C VAL A 334 -13.59 -77.82 6.01
N LYS A 335 -14.17 -79.00 6.18
CA LYS A 335 -14.02 -79.82 7.39
C LYS A 335 -12.69 -80.56 7.36
N ASP A 336 -12.08 -80.68 8.53
CA ASP A 336 -10.83 -81.38 8.74
C ASP A 336 -11.12 -82.78 9.28
N ASP A 337 -10.52 -83.80 8.66
CA ASP A 337 -10.69 -85.21 9.04
C ASP A 337 -9.49 -85.72 9.88
N GLY A 338 -8.58 -84.82 10.29
CA GLY A 338 -7.45 -85.16 11.14
C GLY A 338 -6.85 -83.95 11.85
N GLU A 339 -7.35 -83.62 13.04
CA GLU A 339 -6.78 -82.55 13.84
C GLU A 339 -5.43 -82.97 14.47
N THR A 340 -4.35 -82.33 14.05
CA THR A 340 -3.29 -81.97 14.99
C THR A 340 -3.54 -80.51 15.35
N GLN A 341 -4.21 -80.26 16.48
CA GLN A 341 -4.52 -78.89 16.89
C GLN A 341 -3.22 -78.09 17.08
N VAL A 342 -3.09 -76.99 16.33
CA VAL A 342 -2.04 -76.00 16.59
C VAL A 342 -2.24 -75.51 18.02
N PRO A 343 -1.21 -75.56 18.89
CA PRO A 343 -1.32 -75.07 20.25
C PRO A 343 -1.85 -73.63 20.29
N ALA A 344 -2.87 -73.38 21.11
CA ALA A 344 -3.47 -72.05 21.28
C ALA A 344 -2.40 -70.98 21.61
N GLU A 345 -1.35 -71.37 22.33
CA GLU A 345 -0.21 -70.52 22.68
C GLU A 345 0.53 -69.95 21.46
N LEU A 346 0.65 -70.69 20.35
CA LEU A 346 1.31 -70.21 19.13
C LEU A 346 0.43 -69.23 18.36
N LEU A 347 -0.89 -69.46 18.34
CA LEU A 347 -1.88 -68.56 17.75
C LEU A 347 -1.97 -67.24 18.53
N ASP A 348 -2.00 -67.32 19.86
CA ASP A 348 -1.97 -66.16 20.75
C ASP A 348 -0.66 -65.37 20.57
N SER A 349 0.49 -66.06 20.46
CA SER A 349 1.78 -65.40 20.20
C SER A 349 1.84 -64.73 18.83
N GLN A 350 1.24 -65.32 17.79
CA GLN A 350 1.15 -64.70 16.47
C GLN A 350 0.33 -63.41 16.51
N LYS A 351 -0.79 -63.44 17.23
CA LYS A 351 -1.65 -62.27 17.39
C LYS A 351 -0.97 -61.16 18.20
N ASP A 352 -0.30 -61.50 19.31
CA ASP A 352 0.50 -60.56 20.10
C ASP A 352 1.58 -59.86 19.26
N ILE A 353 2.33 -60.63 18.46
CA ILE A 353 3.36 -60.06 17.58
C ILE A 353 2.75 -59.15 16.53
N ALA A 354 1.64 -59.53 15.91
CA ALA A 354 0.96 -58.70 14.91
C ALA A 354 0.45 -57.38 15.52
N ASP A 355 -0.14 -57.43 16.71
CA ASP A 355 -0.63 -56.25 17.43
C ASP A 355 0.53 -55.33 17.81
N ARG A 356 1.64 -55.88 18.32
CA ARG A 356 2.86 -55.13 18.65
C ARG A 356 3.54 -54.54 17.41
N LEU A 357 3.57 -55.27 16.29
CA LEU A 357 4.12 -54.81 15.03
C LEU A 357 3.30 -53.63 14.48
N SER A 358 1.97 -53.73 14.53
CA SER A 358 1.05 -52.65 14.15
C SER A 358 1.30 -51.39 14.99
N ALA A 359 1.36 -51.54 16.32
CA ALA A 359 1.64 -50.44 17.24
C ALA A 359 3.02 -49.80 16.98
N ALA A 360 4.06 -50.60 16.76
CA ALA A 360 5.40 -50.11 16.45
C ALA A 360 5.46 -49.37 15.11
N LYS A 361 4.78 -49.86 14.07
CA LYS A 361 4.66 -49.19 12.76
C LYS A 361 3.90 -47.86 12.87
N GLU A 362 2.83 -47.81 13.66
CA GLU A 362 2.11 -46.56 13.94
C GLU A 362 3.00 -45.55 14.69
N LYS A 363 3.77 -46.01 15.68
CA LYS A 363 4.75 -45.18 16.40
C LYS A 363 5.80 -44.61 15.46
N LEU A 364 6.35 -45.42 14.55
CA LEU A 364 7.34 -44.99 13.55
C LEU A 364 6.76 -43.93 12.60
N TYR A 365 5.53 -44.12 12.13
CA TYR A 365 4.85 -43.15 11.26
C TYR A 365 4.70 -41.80 11.95
N LYS A 366 4.21 -41.78 13.20
CA LYS A 366 4.08 -40.56 14.02
C LYS A 366 5.44 -39.88 14.25
N ALA A 367 6.49 -40.66 14.52
CA ALA A 367 7.83 -40.13 14.76
C ALA A 367 8.42 -39.45 13.50
N ARG A 368 8.27 -40.07 12.33
CA ARG A 368 8.74 -39.49 11.05
C ARG A 368 7.98 -38.22 10.67
N ALA A 369 6.65 -38.21 10.82
CA ALA A 369 5.85 -37.02 10.60
C ALA A 369 6.30 -35.85 11.50
N ALA A 370 6.55 -36.12 12.79
CA ALA A 370 7.06 -35.11 13.71
C ALA A 370 8.48 -34.64 13.37
N GLN A 371 9.34 -35.50 12.82
CA GLN A 371 10.67 -35.12 12.36
C GLN A 371 10.61 -34.10 11.22
N ASP A 372 9.71 -34.28 10.25
CA ASP A 372 9.51 -33.32 9.16
C ASP A 372 8.99 -31.97 9.67
N ILE A 373 8.07 -31.98 10.64
CA ILE A 373 7.58 -30.77 11.30
C ILE A 373 8.71 -30.05 12.05
N ARG A 374 9.56 -30.78 12.79
CA ARG A 374 10.72 -30.20 13.48
C ARG A 374 11.73 -29.58 12.51
N ARG A 375 11.98 -30.20 11.35
CA ARG A 375 12.79 -29.61 10.28
C ARG A 375 12.17 -28.29 9.80
N ARG A 376 10.85 -28.25 9.61
CA ARG A 376 10.14 -27.03 9.23
C ARG A 376 10.24 -25.92 10.27
N ILE A 377 10.22 -26.25 11.56
CA ILE A 377 10.45 -25.29 12.65
C ILE A 377 11.86 -24.68 12.53
N ALA A 378 12.89 -25.52 12.37
CA ALA A 378 14.27 -25.04 12.23
C ALA A 378 14.46 -24.12 10.99
N GLU A 379 13.80 -24.42 9.88
CA GLU A 379 13.77 -23.54 8.71
C GLU A 379 13.12 -22.18 9.02
N LEU A 380 12.00 -22.18 9.74
CA LEU A 380 11.31 -20.94 10.14
C LEU A 380 12.15 -20.10 11.11
N GLU A 381 12.86 -20.73 12.04
CA GLU A 381 13.78 -20.04 12.95
C GLU A 381 14.97 -19.41 12.20
N ALA A 382 15.56 -20.15 11.25
CA ALA A 382 16.62 -19.62 10.39
C ALA A 382 16.12 -18.44 9.54
N GLN A 383 14.91 -18.56 8.98
CA GLN A 383 14.26 -17.49 8.23
C GLN A 383 14.03 -16.26 9.12
N LYS A 384 13.50 -16.43 10.33
CA LYS A 384 13.29 -15.35 11.30
C LYS A 384 14.59 -14.59 11.56
N LYS A 385 15.68 -15.31 11.87
CA LYS A 385 16.99 -14.71 12.14
C LYS A 385 17.51 -13.89 10.95
N SER A 386 17.32 -14.40 9.73
CA SER A 386 17.72 -13.69 8.50
C SER A 386 16.92 -12.40 8.31
N LEU A 387 15.60 -12.46 8.52
CA LEU A 387 14.71 -11.29 8.38
C LEU A 387 14.98 -10.25 9.47
N GLU A 388 15.29 -10.66 10.71
CA GLU A 388 15.69 -9.75 11.80
C GLU A 388 16.97 -8.99 11.46
N ALA A 389 17.97 -9.66 10.86
CA ALA A 389 19.20 -9.02 10.42
C ALA A 389 18.95 -7.99 9.29
N GLU A 390 18.09 -8.34 8.32
CA GLU A 390 17.70 -7.42 7.24
C GLU A 390 16.89 -6.23 7.78
N TYR A 391 16.00 -6.48 8.74
CA TYR A 391 15.22 -5.45 9.42
C TYR A 391 16.13 -4.45 10.12
N ALA A 392 17.08 -4.93 10.94
CA ALA A 392 18.06 -4.10 11.62
C ALA A 392 18.92 -3.28 10.63
N GLY A 393 19.26 -3.86 9.48
CA GLY A 393 19.92 -3.14 8.39
C GLY A 393 19.08 -1.98 7.85
N CYS A 394 17.79 -2.19 7.63
CA CYS A 394 16.87 -1.14 7.23
C CYS A 394 16.74 -0.04 8.29
N GLU A 395 16.68 -0.39 9.58
CA GLU A 395 16.61 0.59 10.68
C GLU A 395 17.87 1.45 10.75
N LYS A 396 19.05 0.83 10.62
CA LYS A 396 20.32 1.55 10.55
C LYS A 396 20.35 2.50 9.35
N GLY A 397 19.92 2.03 8.17
CA GLY A 397 19.85 2.85 6.97
C GLY A 397 18.91 4.05 7.13
N GLU A 398 17.70 3.82 7.64
CA GLU A 398 16.72 4.86 7.96
C GLU A 398 17.30 5.90 8.92
N TYR A 399 17.92 5.46 10.01
CA TYR A 399 18.56 6.33 10.99
C TYR A 399 19.64 7.22 10.39
N LEU A 400 20.57 6.64 9.62
CA LEU A 400 21.66 7.37 9.00
C LEU A 400 21.17 8.40 7.98
N CYS A 401 20.12 8.08 7.22
CA CYS A 401 19.47 9.04 6.32
C CYS A 401 18.87 10.22 7.09
N GLU A 402 18.20 9.96 8.22
CA GLU A 402 17.63 11.02 9.06
C GLU A 402 18.73 11.91 9.68
N GLN A 403 19.84 11.31 10.12
CA GLN A 403 21.01 12.08 10.57
C GLN A 403 21.62 12.91 9.44
N PHE A 404 21.72 12.37 8.23
CA PHE A 404 22.19 13.13 7.07
C PHE A 404 21.30 14.35 6.79
N ILE A 405 19.97 14.18 6.81
CA ILE A 405 19.04 15.29 6.59
C ILE A 405 19.24 16.36 7.69
N ARG A 406 19.33 15.97 8.96
CA ARG A 406 19.59 16.91 10.07
C ARG A 406 20.93 17.65 9.91
N ALA A 407 22.00 16.94 9.56
CA ALA A 407 23.31 17.52 9.34
C ALA A 407 23.31 18.51 8.16
N LYS A 408 22.70 18.12 7.02
CA LYS A 408 22.58 18.99 5.84
C LYS A 408 21.82 20.27 6.18
N VAL A 409 20.74 20.14 6.94
CA VAL A 409 19.96 21.27 7.45
C VAL A 409 20.81 22.18 8.35
N SER A 410 21.55 21.62 9.30
CA SER A 410 22.41 22.41 10.21
C SER A 410 23.47 23.20 9.44
N LEU A 411 24.12 22.58 8.45
CA LEU A 411 25.14 23.25 7.63
C LEU A 411 24.55 24.35 6.76
N LEU A 412 23.35 24.15 6.20
CA LEU A 412 22.63 25.20 5.47
C LEU A 412 22.28 26.38 6.39
N ASP A 413 21.79 26.09 7.60
CA ASP A 413 21.49 27.10 8.61
C ASP A 413 22.77 27.87 8.99
N GLU A 414 23.88 27.19 9.28
CA GLU A 414 25.16 27.83 9.60
C GLU A 414 25.69 28.69 8.45
N ARG A 415 25.64 28.18 7.21
CA ARG A 415 26.10 28.91 6.02
C ARG A 415 25.30 30.19 5.83
N ILE A 416 23.98 30.15 5.95
CA ILE A 416 23.13 31.34 5.84
C ILE A 416 23.40 32.29 7.00
N ASN A 417 23.45 31.77 8.23
CA ASN A 417 23.69 32.56 9.43
C ASN A 417 25.08 33.20 9.50
N SER A 418 26.05 32.71 8.72
CA SER A 418 27.39 33.30 8.60
C SER A 418 27.42 34.59 7.77
N ARG A 419 26.40 34.83 6.94
CA ARG A 419 26.28 36.07 6.13
C ARG A 419 25.74 37.25 6.92
N PHE A 420 25.09 36.99 8.04
CA PHE A 420 24.48 38.02 8.89
C PHE A 420 25.33 38.24 10.14
N ARG A 421 25.57 39.50 10.47
CA ARG A 421 26.44 39.90 11.57
C ARG A 421 25.77 39.65 12.91
N THR A 422 24.50 40.04 13.03
CA THR A 422 23.76 39.97 14.30
C THR A 422 22.54 39.06 14.20
N LEU A 423 21.91 39.03 13.04
CA LEU A 423 20.68 38.27 12.85
C LEU A 423 20.94 36.77 12.74
N LYS A 424 19.93 36.00 13.13
CA LYS A 424 19.87 34.57 12.83
C LYS A 424 18.59 34.24 12.06
N PHE A 425 18.68 33.23 11.23
CA PHE A 425 17.62 32.65 10.45
C PHE A 425 17.39 31.24 10.93
N LYS A 426 16.12 30.94 11.21
CA LYS A 426 15.66 29.59 11.49
C LYS A 426 14.87 29.11 10.29
N LEU A 427 15.44 28.16 9.55
CA LEU A 427 14.83 27.64 8.33
C LEU A 427 14.12 26.30 8.53
N PHE A 428 14.34 25.65 9.67
CA PHE A 428 13.68 24.39 9.98
C PHE A 428 13.17 24.38 11.41
N HIS A 429 12.05 23.71 11.61
CA HIS A 429 11.47 23.43 12.91
C HIS A 429 11.37 21.94 13.09
N GLU A 430 12.10 21.41 14.06
CA GLU A 430 11.91 20.03 14.51
C GLU A 430 10.58 19.92 15.26
N GLN A 431 9.71 19.07 14.73
CA GLN A 431 8.40 18.76 15.27
C GLN A 431 8.53 17.71 16.40
N GLN A 432 7.51 17.60 17.26
CA GLN A 432 7.53 16.66 18.39
C GLN A 432 7.68 15.18 17.97
N ASN A 433 7.31 14.84 16.74
CA ASN A 433 7.46 13.51 16.16
C ASN A 433 8.85 13.27 15.52
N GLY A 434 9.79 14.22 15.66
CA GLY A 434 11.12 14.18 15.03
C GLY A 434 11.15 14.58 13.55
N GLY A 435 10.00 14.97 12.97
CA GLY A 435 9.91 15.46 11.59
C GLY A 435 10.46 16.88 11.45
N LEU A 436 11.08 17.19 10.31
CA LEU A 436 11.56 18.53 10.01
C LEU A 436 10.54 19.30 9.17
N GLN A 437 10.04 20.40 9.71
CA GLN A 437 9.17 21.32 8.99
C GLN A 437 9.98 22.50 8.44
N GLU A 438 9.84 22.76 7.14
CA GLU A 438 10.42 23.96 6.54
C GLU A 438 9.71 25.22 7.04
N ILE A 439 10.51 26.19 7.48
CA ILE A 439 10.08 27.53 7.87
C ILE A 439 11.10 28.57 7.37
N CYS A 440 10.85 29.85 7.64
CA CYS A 440 11.85 30.90 7.52
C CYS A 440 11.53 32.02 8.49
N LYS A 441 12.20 32.02 9.65
CA LYS A 441 12.02 33.01 10.70
C LYS A 441 13.30 33.83 10.90
N VAL A 442 13.13 35.14 10.93
CA VAL A 442 14.19 36.08 11.30
C VAL A 442 14.20 36.19 12.82
N LEU A 443 15.36 35.95 13.40
CA LEU A 443 15.62 35.99 14.84
C LEU A 443 16.58 37.15 15.12
N ILE A 444 16.16 38.02 16.04
CA ILE A 444 16.89 39.22 16.44
C ILE A 444 17.44 38.99 17.85
N PRO A 445 18.73 39.30 18.10
CA PRO A 445 19.29 39.22 19.45
C PRO A 445 18.71 40.28 20.38
N CYS A 446 18.44 39.88 21.62
CA CYS A 446 18.07 40.71 22.76
C CYS A 446 18.78 40.21 24.03
N GLU A 447 18.66 40.92 25.15
CA GLU A 447 19.35 40.58 26.41
C GLU A 447 19.04 39.16 26.91
N SER A 448 17.82 38.67 26.66
CA SER A 448 17.35 37.34 27.06
C SER A 448 17.59 36.24 26.01
N GLY A 449 18.24 36.53 24.87
CA GLY A 449 18.54 35.55 23.83
C GLY A 449 18.09 36.01 22.43
N LEU A 450 17.43 35.12 21.69
CA LEU A 450 16.93 35.39 20.33
C LEU A 450 15.39 35.46 20.35
N VAL A 451 14.83 36.51 19.75
CA VAL A 451 13.37 36.68 19.58
C VAL A 451 13.01 36.76 18.10
N GLU A 452 11.85 36.22 17.75
CA GLU A 452 11.30 36.34 16.39
C GLU A 452 11.04 37.81 16.03
N TYR A 453 11.30 38.19 14.79
CA TYR A 453 11.14 39.56 14.28
C TYR A 453 9.78 40.16 14.65
N GLU A 454 8.70 39.39 14.57
CA GLU A 454 7.35 39.88 14.88
C GLU A 454 7.16 40.27 16.36
N LYS A 455 7.99 39.75 17.26
CA LYS A 455 7.93 39.99 18.71
C LYS A 455 8.95 41.04 19.19
N ALA A 456 9.89 41.44 18.34
CA ALA A 456 10.89 42.41 18.69
C ALA A 456 10.33 43.84 18.72
N ASN A 457 10.96 44.72 19.51
CA ASN A 457 10.59 46.13 19.57
C ASN A 457 10.88 46.85 18.22
N SER A 458 10.28 48.03 18.01
CA SER A 458 10.38 48.75 16.74
C SER A 458 11.80 49.10 16.32
N ALA A 459 12.65 49.54 17.26
CA ALA A 459 14.06 49.83 16.99
C ALA A 459 14.83 48.59 16.49
N ALA A 460 14.64 47.46 17.17
CA ALA A 460 15.27 46.20 16.80
C ALA A 460 14.81 45.71 15.41
N ARG A 461 13.52 45.84 15.09
CA ARG A 461 12.97 45.48 13.77
C ARG A 461 13.52 46.34 12.64
N ILE A 462 13.58 47.65 12.82
CA ILE A 462 14.14 48.57 11.81
C ILE A 462 15.62 48.27 11.57
N ASN A 463 16.41 48.09 12.64
CA ASN A 463 17.83 47.77 12.55
C ASN A 463 18.09 46.40 11.91
N ALA A 464 17.25 45.40 12.20
CA ALA A 464 17.29 44.10 11.52
C ALA A 464 17.01 44.25 10.02
N GLY A 465 16.02 45.07 9.65
CA GLY A 465 15.70 45.35 8.25
C GLY A 465 16.87 45.97 7.48
N ILE A 466 17.60 46.90 8.09
CA ILE A 466 18.79 47.53 7.48
C ILE A 466 19.91 46.50 7.26
N GLU A 467 20.19 45.63 8.24
CA GLU A 467 21.20 44.57 8.07
C GLU A 467 20.83 43.63 6.92
N ILE A 468 19.57 43.24 6.81
CA ILE A 468 19.07 42.40 5.71
C ILE A 468 19.24 43.10 4.36
N VAL A 469 18.89 44.38 4.27
CA VAL A 469 19.05 45.19 3.05
C VAL A 469 20.51 45.27 2.65
N ASN A 470 21.43 45.51 3.58
CA ASN A 470 22.86 45.57 3.31
C ASN A 470 23.38 44.23 2.75
N VAL A 471 23.08 43.11 3.43
CA VAL A 471 23.52 41.77 3.01
C VAL A 471 22.94 41.38 1.64
N LEU A 472 21.66 41.65 1.40
CA LEU A 472 21.04 41.36 0.10
C LEU A 472 21.51 42.34 -0.99
N GLY A 473 21.85 43.57 -0.63
CA GLY A 473 22.46 44.55 -1.53
C GLY A 473 23.83 44.10 -2.03
N GLU A 474 24.64 43.50 -1.14
CA GLU A 474 25.90 42.84 -1.53
C GLU A 474 25.65 41.68 -2.50
N TYR A 475 24.71 40.78 -2.19
CA TYR A 475 24.37 39.65 -3.06
C TYR A 475 23.91 40.10 -4.46
N PHE A 476 23.01 41.09 -4.52
CA PHE A 476 22.52 41.62 -5.78
C PHE A 476 23.49 42.59 -6.46
N VAL A 477 24.64 42.89 -5.85
CA VAL A 477 25.62 43.88 -6.31
C VAL A 477 24.94 45.22 -6.62
N THR A 478 23.99 45.62 -5.78
CA THR A 478 23.14 46.80 -5.99
C THR A 478 22.91 47.52 -4.67
N ARG A 479 23.17 48.83 -4.63
CA ARG A 479 22.93 49.68 -3.45
C ARG A 479 21.89 50.73 -3.78
N LEU A 480 20.77 50.72 -3.06
CA LEU A 480 19.69 51.69 -3.22
C LEU A 480 19.47 52.46 -1.91
N PRO A 481 18.82 53.64 -1.95
CA PRO A 481 18.40 54.32 -0.75
C PRO A 481 17.44 53.45 0.07
N VAL A 482 17.72 53.29 1.36
CA VAL A 482 16.87 52.56 2.29
C VAL A 482 15.97 53.52 3.04
N PHE A 483 14.66 53.30 2.97
CA PHE A 483 13.64 54.08 3.64
C PHE A 483 13.28 53.42 4.97
N CYS A 484 13.49 54.17 6.05
CA CYS A 484 13.18 53.77 7.41
C CYS A 484 11.94 54.52 7.86
N ASP A 485 10.79 53.86 7.82
CA ASP A 485 9.53 54.39 8.35
C ASP A 485 9.48 54.28 9.88
N ASN A 486 8.78 55.21 10.53
CA ASN A 486 8.75 55.39 11.99
C ASN A 486 10.16 55.51 12.62
N ALA A 487 11.06 56.25 11.96
CA ALA A 487 12.46 56.39 12.39
C ALA A 487 12.62 57.16 13.71
N GLU A 488 11.58 57.83 14.20
CA GLU A 488 11.52 58.40 15.55
C GLU A 488 11.57 57.34 16.65
N SER A 489 11.20 56.09 16.34
CA SER A 489 11.24 54.98 17.30
C SER A 489 12.63 54.38 17.50
N VAL A 490 13.66 54.92 16.84
CA VAL A 490 15.03 54.40 16.86
C VAL A 490 16.01 55.47 17.32
N THR A 491 16.74 55.19 18.40
CA THR A 491 17.77 56.08 18.95
C THR A 491 19.09 56.01 18.17
N ALA A 492 19.47 54.81 17.71
CA ALA A 492 20.65 54.58 16.89
C ALA A 492 20.33 53.58 15.76
N LEU A 493 20.45 54.05 14.51
CA LEU A 493 20.25 53.20 13.34
C LEU A 493 21.52 52.41 13.03
N THR A 494 21.34 51.15 12.64
CA THR A 494 22.38 50.37 11.95
C THR A 494 22.84 51.16 10.72
N PRO A 495 24.15 51.32 10.49
CA PRO A 495 24.65 51.97 9.28
C PRO A 495 24.15 51.25 8.03
N SER A 496 23.59 52.01 7.08
CA SER A 496 23.29 51.49 5.73
C SER A 496 24.52 51.65 4.85
N ASP A 497 24.74 50.68 3.95
CA ASP A 497 25.79 50.78 2.92
C ASP A 497 25.39 51.71 1.75
N GLY A 498 24.12 52.12 1.72
CA GLY A 498 23.56 53.14 0.82
C GLY A 498 23.11 54.39 1.59
N GLN A 499 22.29 55.22 0.95
CA GLN A 499 21.67 56.36 1.62
C GLN A 499 20.54 55.88 2.54
N ALA A 500 20.55 56.27 3.82
CA ALA A 500 19.42 56.04 4.71
C ALA A 500 18.48 57.25 4.72
N VAL A 501 17.24 57.06 4.29
CA VAL A 501 16.17 58.06 4.34
C VAL A 501 15.30 57.78 5.55
N ARG A 502 15.31 58.69 6.53
CA ARG A 502 14.53 58.57 7.77
C ARG A 502 13.19 59.28 7.59
N LEU A 503 12.09 58.55 7.75
CA LEU A 503 10.76 59.15 7.82
C LEU A 503 10.40 59.29 9.29
N ILE A 504 10.24 60.54 9.74
CA ILE A 504 10.06 60.91 11.15
C ILE A 504 8.74 61.66 11.26
N VAL A 505 7.88 61.23 12.18
CA VAL A 505 6.65 61.95 12.51
C VAL A 505 6.98 63.18 13.37
N SER A 506 6.54 64.36 12.92
CA SER A 506 6.74 65.64 13.59
C SER A 506 5.39 66.34 13.75
N GLU A 507 4.97 66.63 14.99
CA GLU A 507 3.70 67.31 15.26
C GLU A 507 3.68 68.74 14.69
N ALA A 508 4.84 69.39 14.68
CA ALA A 508 5.04 70.76 14.20
C ALA A 508 4.91 70.87 12.68
N ASP A 509 5.28 69.81 11.95
CA ASP A 509 5.26 69.80 10.49
C ASP A 509 3.87 69.39 9.96
N LYS A 510 3.14 70.33 9.35
CA LYS A 510 1.83 70.06 8.71
C LYS A 510 1.92 69.64 7.25
N SER A 511 3.11 69.72 6.66
CA SER A 511 3.44 69.29 5.29
C SER A 511 4.79 68.59 5.27
N LEU A 512 5.02 67.72 4.27
CA LEU A 512 6.29 67.00 4.12
C LEU A 512 7.46 67.99 4.00
N ARG A 513 8.48 67.80 4.86
CA ARG A 513 9.70 68.60 4.90
C ARG A 513 10.90 67.66 4.74
N PHE A 514 11.88 68.09 3.95
CA PHE A 514 13.12 67.35 3.73
C PHE A 514 14.25 68.04 4.48
N GLU A 515 14.97 67.28 5.29
CA GLU A 515 16.20 67.69 5.97
C GLU A 515 17.35 66.85 5.38
N ALA A 516 18.50 67.50 5.15
CA ALA A 516 19.68 66.88 4.52
C ALA A 516 20.66 66.35 5.55
#